data_AF-A0A914RVU8-F1
#
_entry.id   AF-A0A914RVU8-F1
#
_cell.length_a   1.000
_cell.length_b   1.000
_cell.length_c   1.000
_cell.angle_alpha   90.00
_cell.angle_beta   90.00
_cell.angle_gamma   90.00
#
_symmetry.space_group_name_H-M   'P 1'
#
loop_
_entity.id
_entity.type
_entity.pdbx_description
1 polymer ?
#
loop_
_entity_poly.entity_id
_entity_poly.type
_entity_poly.pdbx_seq_one_letter_code
_entity_poly.pdbx_strand_id
1 'polypeptide(L)'
;MSKRNPEVRLDDLTSEFEFGSGVEKKSRGEFWEKESTGQMTSVSRSEAKGVFDEEHSRIERQKRRLMALDVYSRHKELINNYFLYYPGATKRLQRDTSRDRTDYDVLKERYRFLWDEKKLKEEADKSWEFRLAKKYYEKLFKEYSIADLTHYKKNK
;
A
#
# COMPACT_ATOMS: atom_id res chain seq x y z
N MET A 1 10.56 2.31 -22.29
CA MET A 1 10.09 2.60 -20.93
C MET A 1 10.17 4.09 -20.69
N SER A 2 9.01 4.75 -20.60
CA SER A 2 8.86 6.21 -20.63
C SER A 2 9.56 6.86 -19.43
N LYS A 3 10.57 7.69 -19.69
CA LYS A 3 11.22 8.54 -18.69
C LYS A 3 10.19 9.58 -18.25
N ARG A 4 9.58 9.38 -17.08
CA ARG A 4 8.70 10.36 -16.46
C ARG A 4 9.54 11.57 -16.04
N ASN A 5 8.98 12.75 -16.29
CA ASN A 5 9.57 14.08 -16.20
C ASN A 5 10.40 14.31 -14.91
N PRO A 6 11.71 14.64 -14.98
CA PRO A 6 12.56 14.87 -13.81
C PRO A 6 12.40 16.24 -13.15
N GLU A 7 11.56 17.14 -13.66
CA GLU A 7 11.36 18.46 -13.03
C GLU A 7 9.89 18.73 -12.71
N VAL A 8 9.46 18.31 -11.53
CA VAL A 8 8.50 19.11 -10.77
C VAL A 8 9.34 19.92 -9.79
N ARG A 9 9.63 21.19 -10.14
CA ARG A 9 10.24 22.13 -9.20
C ARG A 9 9.28 22.34 -8.04
N LEU A 10 9.61 21.67 -6.94
CA LEU A 10 8.96 21.74 -5.63
C LEU A 10 9.30 23.05 -4.89
N ASP A 11 9.49 24.17 -5.60
CA ASP A 11 10.03 25.41 -5.00
C ASP A 11 8.97 26.33 -4.37
N ASP A 12 7.69 25.92 -4.34
CA ASP A 12 6.57 26.75 -3.82
C ASP A 12 5.79 26.09 -2.67
N LEU A 13 6.42 25.13 -1.98
CA LEU A 13 6.03 24.73 -0.61
C LEU A 13 6.83 25.52 0.44
N THR A 14 7.24 26.73 0.10
CA THR A 14 7.72 27.74 1.06
C THR A 14 6.54 28.10 1.97
N SER A 15 6.38 27.30 3.01
CA SER A 15 5.83 27.72 4.29
C SER A 15 6.47 29.06 4.65
N GLU A 16 5.70 30.14 4.63
CA GLU A 16 6.02 31.36 5.39
C GLU A 16 6.02 30.99 6.89
N PHE A 17 7.15 30.46 7.35
CA PHE A 17 7.48 30.41 8.76
C PHE A 17 8.63 31.41 8.95
N GLU A 18 8.30 32.64 9.29
CA GLU A 18 9.28 33.58 9.82
C GLU A 18 9.81 33.01 11.14
N PHE A 19 11.04 32.48 11.11
CA PHE A 19 11.81 32.28 12.34
C PHE A 19 13.08 33.13 12.29
N GLY A 20 13.26 33.89 13.37
CA GLY A 20 14.13 35.05 13.45
C GLY A 20 15.62 34.77 13.26
N SER A 21 16.25 35.81 12.70
CA SER A 21 17.63 36.27 12.84
C SER A 21 18.67 35.35 13.48
N GLY A 22 19.71 35.02 12.70
CA GLY A 22 21.07 34.93 13.24
C GLY A 22 21.87 33.70 12.84
N VAL A 23 22.18 33.50 11.56
CA VAL A 23 23.27 32.59 11.14
C VAL A 23 24.00 33.19 9.93
N GLU A 24 25.33 33.11 9.97
CA GLU A 24 26.32 33.73 9.08
C GLU A 24 26.06 33.51 7.57
N LYS A 25 26.28 34.58 6.79
CA LYS A 25 26.21 34.58 5.32
C LYS A 25 27.36 33.76 4.73
N LYS A 26 27.19 32.45 4.60
CA LYS A 26 27.99 31.64 3.66
C LYS A 26 27.78 32.16 2.24
N SER A 27 28.87 32.30 1.48
CA SER A 27 28.89 32.89 0.14
C SER A 27 27.87 32.18 -0.77
N ARG A 28 27.01 32.98 -1.42
CA ARG A 28 25.89 32.54 -2.27
C ARG A 28 26.33 31.87 -3.59
N GLY A 29 27.60 31.55 -3.76
CA GLY A 29 28.19 31.13 -5.05
C GLY A 29 28.07 29.63 -5.34
N GLU A 30 28.37 28.78 -4.35
CA GLU A 30 28.60 27.34 -4.61
C GLU A 30 27.32 26.50 -4.61
N PHE A 31 26.23 26.97 -4.01
CA PHE A 31 24.97 26.22 -3.93
C PHE A 31 24.20 26.17 -5.26
N TRP A 32 24.54 27.03 -6.23
CA TRP A 32 23.78 27.24 -7.46
C TRP A 32 24.45 26.75 -8.74
N GLU A 33 25.54 26.00 -8.65
CA GLU A 33 26.10 25.33 -9.83
C GLU A 33 25.22 24.13 -10.22
N LYS A 34 24.15 24.41 -10.96
CA LYS A 34 23.34 23.39 -11.61
C LYS A 34 24.17 22.79 -12.76
N GLU A 35 24.49 21.50 -12.66
CA GLU A 35 24.98 20.73 -13.80
C GLU A 35 23.95 20.80 -14.94
N SER A 36 24.24 21.61 -15.96
CA SER A 36 23.35 21.74 -17.11
C SER A 36 23.46 20.49 -17.98
N THR A 37 22.64 19.47 -17.71
CA THR A 37 22.55 18.30 -18.58
C THR A 37 21.82 18.66 -19.87
N GLY A 38 22.60 18.98 -20.91
CA GLY A 38 22.15 19.04 -22.31
C GLY A 38 22.12 20.44 -22.91
N GLN A 39 22.56 20.55 -24.18
CA GLN A 39 22.30 21.71 -25.02
C GLN A 39 20.79 21.88 -25.17
N MET A 40 20.20 22.83 -24.44
CA MET A 40 18.83 23.24 -24.67
C MET A 40 18.79 24.04 -25.98
N THR A 41 17.86 23.69 -26.86
CA THR A 41 17.58 24.54 -28.03
C THR A 41 17.16 25.92 -27.52
N SER A 42 17.69 26.99 -28.13
CA SER A 42 17.30 28.35 -27.77
C SER A 42 15.87 28.58 -28.26
N VAL A 43 14.90 28.32 -27.40
CA VAL A 43 13.48 28.60 -27.64
C VAL A 43 13.28 30.13 -27.64
N SER A 44 12.39 30.64 -28.48
CA SER A 44 12.11 32.07 -28.49
C SER A 44 11.51 32.50 -27.13
N ARG A 45 11.81 33.73 -26.69
CA ARG A 45 11.31 34.26 -25.41
C ARG A 45 9.78 34.22 -25.33
N SER A 46 9.09 34.42 -26.45
CA SER A 46 7.62 34.33 -26.55
C SER A 46 7.09 32.92 -26.35
N GLU A 47 7.73 31.91 -26.94
CA GLU A 47 7.35 30.51 -26.77
C GLU A 47 7.64 30.05 -25.33
N ALA A 48 8.80 30.41 -24.78
CA ALA A 48 9.13 30.11 -23.39
C ALA A 48 8.13 30.74 -22.41
N LYS A 49 7.69 31.98 -22.68
CA LYS A 49 6.65 32.64 -21.90
C LYS A 49 5.30 31.94 -22.02
N GLY A 50 4.90 31.54 -23.24
CA GLY A 50 3.64 30.82 -23.46
C GLY A 50 3.59 29.47 -22.72
N VAL A 51 4.69 28.71 -22.77
CA VAL A 51 4.81 27.44 -22.02
C VAL A 51 4.75 27.68 -20.52
N PHE A 52 5.44 28.71 -20.02
CA PHE A 52 5.40 29.10 -18.62
C PHE A 52 3.98 29.48 -18.17
N ASP A 53 3.29 30.35 -18.92
CA ASP A 53 1.94 30.80 -18.63
C ASP A 53 0.94 29.63 -18.64
N GLU A 54 1.10 28.67 -19.55
CA GLU A 54 0.27 27.46 -19.61
C GLU A 54 0.48 26.55 -18.38
N GLU A 55 1.73 26.26 -18.02
CA GLU A 55 2.05 25.43 -16.86
C GLU A 55 1.61 26.10 -15.56
N HIS A 56 1.82 27.41 -15.40
CA HIS A 56 1.30 28.16 -14.26
C HIS A 56 -0.24 28.09 -14.19
N SER A 57 -0.91 28.22 -15.33
CA SER A 57 -2.37 28.10 -15.39
C SER A 57 -2.88 26.69 -15.04
N ARG A 58 -2.10 25.65 -15.34
CA ARG A 58 -2.41 24.26 -14.94
C ARG A 58 -2.25 24.07 -13.44
N ILE A 59 -1.14 24.52 -12.88
CA ILE A 59 -0.86 24.44 -11.44
C ILE A 59 -1.92 25.20 -10.63
N GLU A 60 -2.26 26.42 -11.05
CA GLU A 60 -3.26 27.24 -10.35
C GLU A 60 -4.68 26.65 -10.43
N ARG A 61 -5.04 25.94 -11.51
CA ARG A 61 -6.30 25.20 -11.57
C ARG A 61 -6.31 24.05 -10.57
N GLN A 62 -5.21 23.30 -10.47
CA GLN A 62 -5.10 22.20 -9.53
C GLN A 62 -5.10 22.68 -8.07
N LYS A 63 -4.41 23.80 -7.79
CA LYS A 63 -4.39 24.44 -6.46
C LYS A 63 -5.78 24.92 -6.06
N ARG A 64 -6.49 25.61 -6.95
CA ARG A 64 -7.89 26.05 -6.69
C ARG A 64 -8.81 24.87 -6.39
N ARG A 65 -8.69 23.77 -7.14
CA ARG A 65 -9.44 22.53 -6.89
C ARG A 65 -9.16 21.96 -5.50
N LEU A 66 -7.89 21.88 -5.09
CA LEU A 66 -7.51 21.38 -3.77
C LEU A 66 -8.02 22.27 -2.64
N MET A 67 -7.99 23.59 -2.82
CA MET A 67 -8.48 24.56 -1.83
C MET A 67 -10.02 24.55 -1.70
N ALA A 68 -10.74 24.14 -2.75
CA ALA A 68 -12.19 23.98 -2.70
C ALA A 68 -12.65 22.72 -1.94
N LEU A 69 -11.77 21.73 -1.75
CA LEU A 69 -12.08 20.51 -0.98
C LEU A 69 -12.07 20.79 0.52
N ASP A 70 -12.87 20.00 1.23
CA ASP A 70 -12.80 19.89 2.68
C ASP A 70 -11.37 19.53 3.16
N VAL A 71 -11.03 19.93 4.39
CA VAL A 71 -9.70 19.74 4.99
C VAL A 71 -9.27 18.27 4.95
N TYR A 72 -10.17 17.35 5.31
CA TYR A 72 -9.87 15.92 5.32
C TYR A 72 -9.68 15.38 3.90
N SER A 73 -10.55 15.78 2.97
CA SER A 73 -10.48 15.35 1.57
C SER A 73 -9.20 15.84 0.88
N ARG A 74 -8.82 17.10 1.13
CA ARG A 74 -7.58 17.71 0.66
C ARG A 74 -6.36 16.96 1.18
N HIS A 75 -6.32 16.68 2.48
CA HIS A 75 -5.24 15.95 3.12
C HIS A 75 -5.05 14.54 2.53
N LYS A 76 -6.15 13.79 2.37
CA LYS A 76 -6.15 12.46 1.76
C LYS A 76 -5.57 12.49 0.34
N GLU A 77 -5.97 13.48 -0.46
CA GLU A 77 -5.48 13.62 -1.83
C GLU A 77 -3.99 13.97 -1.89
N LEU A 78 -3.52 14.89 -1.06
CA LEU A 78 -2.10 15.27 -0.96
C LEU A 78 -1.24 14.06 -0.57
N ILE A 79 -1.68 13.29 0.41
CA ILE A 79 -1.01 12.05 0.84
C ILE A 79 -0.94 11.04 -0.31
N ASN A 80 -2.06 10.81 -1.00
CA ASN A 80 -2.10 9.86 -2.11
C ASN A 80 -1.16 10.27 -3.24
N ASN A 81 -1.15 11.55 -3.60
CA ASN A 81 -0.26 12.09 -4.61
C ASN A 81 1.21 11.91 -4.19
N TYR A 82 1.56 12.21 -2.94
CA TYR A 82 2.91 11.98 -2.42
C TYR A 82 3.33 10.51 -2.57
N PHE A 83 2.48 9.56 -2.17
CA PHE A 83 2.77 8.14 -2.30
C PHE A 83 2.90 7.66 -3.76
N LEU A 84 2.24 8.31 -4.72
CA LEU A 84 2.28 7.96 -6.14
C LEU A 84 3.52 8.55 -6.85
N TYR A 85 3.93 9.77 -6.50
CA TYR A 85 5.06 10.47 -7.13
C TYR A 85 6.42 9.92 -6.67
N TYR A 86 6.55 9.53 -5.41
CA TYR A 86 7.83 9.04 -4.86
C TYR A 86 7.90 7.51 -4.89
N PRO A 87 8.67 6.90 -5.82
CA PRO A 87 8.80 5.46 -5.88
C PRO A 87 9.40 4.92 -4.58
N GLY A 88 8.71 3.97 -3.95
CA GLY A 88 9.12 3.37 -2.67
C GLY A 88 8.43 3.95 -1.43
N ALA A 89 7.72 5.08 -1.54
CA ALA A 89 6.93 5.61 -0.42
C ALA A 89 5.84 4.61 0.03
N THR A 90 5.27 3.83 -0.90
CA THR A 90 4.26 2.79 -0.63
C THR A 90 4.77 1.64 0.24
N LYS A 91 6.09 1.48 0.40
CA LYS A 91 6.66 0.48 1.33
C LYS A 91 6.27 0.76 2.78
N ARG A 92 6.10 2.03 3.15
CA ARG A 92 5.65 2.43 4.49
C ARG A 92 4.17 2.21 4.72
N LEU A 93 3.39 2.02 3.64
CA LEU A 93 1.96 1.72 3.70
C LEU A 93 1.66 0.22 3.80
N GLN A 94 2.69 -0.63 3.73
CA GLN A 94 2.47 -2.08 3.81
C GLN A 94 1.95 -2.42 5.20
N ARG A 95 0.79 -3.09 5.26
CA ARG A 95 0.30 -3.63 6.52
C ARG A 95 1.23 -4.76 6.95
N ASP A 96 1.39 -4.92 8.25
CA ASP A 96 2.04 -6.10 8.81
C ASP A 96 1.10 -7.31 8.64
N THR A 97 1.50 -8.27 7.82
CA THR A 97 0.75 -9.52 7.58
C THR A 97 1.24 -10.68 8.45
N SER A 98 2.22 -10.45 9.35
CA SER A 98 2.83 -11.53 10.14
C SER A 98 1.87 -12.22 11.10
N ARG A 99 0.82 -11.52 11.54
CA ARG A 99 -0.19 -12.01 12.50
C ARG A 99 -1.52 -12.36 11.83
N ASP A 100 -1.59 -12.27 10.50
CA ASP A 100 -2.80 -12.60 9.78
C ASP A 100 -3.01 -14.12 9.81
N ARG A 101 -4.16 -14.54 10.36
CA ARG A 101 -4.53 -15.95 10.40
C ARG A 101 -5.36 -16.29 9.18
N THR A 102 -4.84 -17.19 8.35
CA THR A 102 -5.51 -17.61 7.12
C THR A 102 -6.49 -18.75 7.42
N ASP A 103 -7.52 -18.90 6.60
CA ASP A 103 -8.44 -20.04 6.67
C ASP A 103 -7.68 -21.38 6.56
N TYR A 104 -6.64 -21.42 5.73
CA TYR A 104 -5.71 -22.55 5.65
C TYR A 104 -5.02 -22.87 6.99
N ASP A 105 -4.56 -21.87 7.73
CA ASP A 105 -3.90 -22.08 9.03
C ASP A 105 -4.87 -22.68 10.04
N VAL A 106 -6.11 -22.18 10.05
CA VAL A 106 -7.20 -22.74 10.88
C VAL A 106 -7.46 -24.21 10.54
N LEU A 107 -7.51 -24.56 9.26
CA LEU A 107 -7.72 -25.93 8.81
C LEU A 107 -6.58 -26.87 9.23
N LYS A 108 -5.34 -26.37 9.15
CA LYS A 108 -4.13 -27.11 9.53
C LYS A 108 -4.07 -27.34 11.06
N GLU A 109 -4.35 -26.32 11.86
CA GLU A 109 -4.35 -26.41 13.32
C GLU A 109 -5.46 -27.35 13.86
N ARG A 110 -6.63 -27.34 13.21
CA ARG A 110 -7.80 -28.11 13.64
C ARG A 110 -7.98 -29.40 12.85
N TYR A 111 -6.93 -29.89 12.19
CA TYR A 111 -6.97 -31.14 11.44
C TYR A 111 -7.39 -32.32 12.34
N ARG A 112 -8.52 -32.95 12.01
CA ARG A 112 -8.98 -34.20 12.61
C ARG A 112 -9.58 -35.09 11.53
N PHE A 113 -9.15 -36.34 11.51
CA PHE A 113 -9.63 -37.34 10.55
C PHE A 113 -11.01 -37.90 10.94
N LEU A 114 -11.17 -38.33 12.20
CA LEU A 114 -12.48 -38.61 12.80
C LEU A 114 -12.97 -37.42 13.59
N TRP A 115 -14.17 -36.94 13.24
CA TRP A 115 -14.91 -35.98 14.02
C TRP A 115 -16.04 -36.69 14.75
N ASP A 116 -16.04 -36.62 16.08
CA ASP A 116 -17.19 -37.03 16.90
C ASP A 116 -18.33 -36.03 16.68
N GLU A 117 -19.45 -36.46 16.09
CA GLU A 117 -20.56 -35.56 15.74
C GLU A 117 -21.12 -34.77 16.94
N LYS A 118 -21.15 -35.39 18.13
CA LYS A 118 -21.62 -34.76 19.37
C LYS A 118 -20.68 -33.64 19.85
N LYS A 119 -19.38 -33.95 19.98
CA LYS A 119 -18.36 -32.98 20.36
C LYS A 119 -18.24 -31.87 19.32
N LEU A 120 -18.45 -32.19 18.05
CA LEU A 120 -18.39 -31.23 16.96
C LEU A 120 -19.54 -30.21 17.00
N LYS A 121 -20.77 -30.61 17.36
CA LYS A 121 -21.86 -29.65 17.55
C LYS A 121 -21.54 -28.68 18.67
N GLU A 122 -21.10 -29.19 19.81
CA GLU A 122 -20.72 -28.38 20.97
C GLU A 122 -19.54 -27.43 20.66
N GLU A 123 -18.54 -27.89 19.91
CA GLU A 123 -17.35 -27.08 19.61
C GLU A 123 -17.57 -26.11 18.44
N ALA A 124 -18.43 -26.47 17.47
CA ALA A 124 -18.84 -25.58 16.38
C ALA A 124 -19.70 -24.42 16.87
N ASP A 125 -20.48 -24.61 17.94
CA ASP A 125 -21.23 -23.54 18.58
C ASP A 125 -20.31 -22.58 19.35
N LYS A 126 -19.12 -23.03 19.76
CA LYS A 126 -18.13 -22.21 20.48
C LYS A 126 -17.27 -21.32 19.58
N SER A 127 -16.88 -21.78 18.39
CA SER A 127 -16.05 -20.98 17.46
C SER A 127 -16.31 -21.28 15.98
N TRP A 128 -16.32 -20.21 15.18
CA TRP A 128 -16.49 -20.26 13.73
C TRP A 128 -15.40 -21.09 13.02
N GLU A 129 -14.22 -21.21 13.64
CA GLU A 129 -13.07 -21.98 13.15
C GLU A 129 -13.39 -23.46 13.04
N PHE A 130 -14.07 -24.02 14.04
CA PHE A 130 -14.50 -25.42 14.06
C PHE A 130 -15.60 -25.66 13.01
N ARG A 131 -16.49 -24.69 12.81
CA ARG A 131 -17.51 -24.76 11.76
C ARG A 131 -16.89 -24.75 10.36
N LEU A 132 -15.85 -23.95 10.15
CA LEU A 132 -15.09 -23.94 8.91
C LEU A 132 -14.39 -25.28 8.66
N ALA A 133 -13.66 -25.79 9.66
CA ALA A 133 -12.98 -27.09 9.57
C ALA A 133 -13.95 -28.22 9.23
N LYS A 134 -15.08 -28.30 9.95
CA LYS A 134 -16.16 -29.26 9.67
C LYS A 134 -16.59 -29.25 8.21
N LYS A 135 -16.99 -28.08 7.71
CA LYS A 135 -17.51 -27.92 6.35
C LYS A 135 -16.48 -28.36 5.29
N TYR A 136 -15.19 -28.09 5.55
CA TYR A 136 -14.10 -28.53 4.68
C TYR A 136 -13.94 -30.05 4.66
N TYR A 137 -13.90 -30.71 5.82
CA TYR A 137 -13.74 -32.17 5.91
C TYR A 137 -14.99 -32.96 5.45
N GLU A 138 -16.19 -32.41 5.60
CA GLU A 138 -17.41 -33.00 5.04
C GLU A 138 -17.38 -33.01 3.50
N LYS A 139 -16.73 -32.01 2.88
CA LYS A 139 -16.55 -31.92 1.43
C LYS A 139 -15.44 -32.85 0.91
N LEU A 140 -14.50 -33.26 1.76
CA LEU A 140 -13.37 -34.07 1.34
C LEU A 140 -13.83 -35.49 0.99
N PHE A 141 -13.38 -36.01 -0.16
CA PHE A 141 -13.62 -37.41 -0.51
C PHE A 141 -12.84 -38.32 0.45
N LYS A 142 -13.56 -39.15 1.19
CA LYS A 142 -13.00 -40.06 2.20
C LYS A 142 -12.57 -41.37 1.53
N GLU A 143 -11.45 -41.34 0.82
CA GLU A 143 -10.91 -42.52 0.12
C GLU A 143 -10.24 -43.53 1.06
N TYR A 144 -9.82 -43.07 2.25
CA TYR A 144 -9.21 -43.90 3.28
C TYR A 144 -10.24 -44.31 4.33
N SER A 145 -10.32 -45.61 4.62
CA SER A 145 -11.10 -46.16 5.73
C SER A 145 -10.17 -46.67 6.84
N ILE A 146 -10.58 -46.48 8.09
CA ILE A 146 -9.92 -47.13 9.23
C ILE A 146 -10.70 -48.42 9.50
N ALA A 147 -10.03 -49.56 9.37
CA ALA A 147 -10.59 -50.86 9.70
C ALA A 147 -10.00 -51.34 11.03
N ASP A 148 -10.86 -51.77 11.96
CA ASP A 148 -10.42 -52.49 13.14
C ASP A 148 -10.15 -53.96 12.79
N LEU A 149 -8.90 -54.38 12.91
CA LEU A 149 -8.43 -55.73 12.60
C LEU A 149 -8.16 -56.56 13.87
N THR A 150 -8.64 -56.14 15.04
CA THR A 150 -8.42 -56.83 16.34
C THR A 150 -8.83 -58.30 16.33
N HIS A 151 -9.81 -58.70 15.52
CA HIS A 151 -10.25 -60.10 15.39
C HIS A 151 -9.86 -60.77 14.08
N TYR A 152 -9.03 -60.13 13.25
CA TYR A 152 -8.65 -60.66 11.94
C TYR A 152 -8.04 -62.08 12.03
N LYS A 153 -7.26 -62.36 13.08
CA LYS A 153 -6.65 -63.69 13.31
C LYS A 153 -7.59 -64.73 13.92
N LYS A 154 -8.75 -64.34 14.46
CA LYS A 154 -9.69 -65.28 15.08
C LYS A 154 -10.63 -65.95 14.08
N ASN A 155 -10.52 -65.62 12.78
CA ASN A 155 -11.33 -66.17 11.68
C ASN A 155 -12.83 -66.24 12.05
N LYS A 156 -13.31 -65.19 12.72
CA LYS A 156 -14.69 -64.98 13.15
C LYS A 156 -15.20 -63.70 12.53
#